data_AF-A0A0P9LG45-F1
#
_entry.id   AF-A0A0P9LG45-F1
#
_cell.length_a   1.000
_cell.length_b   1.000
_cell.length_c   1.000
_cell.angle_alpha   90.00
_cell.angle_beta   90.00
_cell.angle_gamma   90.00
#
_symmetry.space_group_name_H-M   'P 1'
#
loop_
_entity.id
_entity.type
_entity.pdbx_description
1 polymer ?
#
loop_
_entity_poly.entity_id
_entity_poly.type
_entity_poly.pdbx_seq_one_letter_code
_entity_poly.pdbx_strand_id
1 'polypeptide(L)'
;MRSRRQVWLSTDHPLMQAEQISLKDIEAFPYLMPTVDEGEESTTRYWQESGIKTEIAFRTGSMEALRGLVANGFGITILSEMVFRSWSLEGRRLERRPFV
;
A
#
# COMPACT_ATOMS: atom_id res chain seq x y z
N MET A 1 1.74 21.44 -2.18
CA MET A 1 0.60 20.59 -1.79
C MET A 1 1.09 19.14 -1.74
N ARG A 2 0.94 18.42 -0.62
CA ARG A 2 1.25 16.97 -0.58
C ARG A 2 0.04 16.21 -1.11
N SER A 3 0.26 15.29 -2.05
CA SER A 3 -0.78 14.38 -2.54
C SER A 3 -1.35 13.53 -1.42
N ARG A 4 -2.66 13.24 -1.45
CA ARG A 4 -3.28 12.35 -0.48
C ARG A 4 -2.69 10.95 -0.62
N ARG A 5 -2.20 10.39 0.48
CA ARG A 5 -1.80 8.98 0.55
C ARG A 5 -3.02 8.11 0.82
N GLN A 6 -3.06 6.95 0.20
CA GLN A 6 -4.13 5.97 0.35
C GLN A 6 -3.52 4.58 0.42
N VAL A 7 -4.21 3.67 1.11
CA VAL A 7 -3.83 2.27 1.13
C VAL A 7 -4.31 1.61 -0.15
N TRP A 8 -3.44 0.82 -0.78
CA TRP A 8 -3.76 0.00 -1.94
C TRP A 8 -4.00 -1.43 -1.49
N LEU A 9 -5.09 -2.02 -1.99
CA LEU A 9 -5.64 -3.30 -1.54
C LEU A 9 -6.01 -4.16 -2.74
N SER A 10 -6.00 -5.49 -2.58
CA SER A 10 -6.71 -6.35 -3.53
C SER A 10 -8.22 -6.10 -3.45
N THR A 11 -8.94 -6.45 -4.52
CA THR A 11 -10.41 -6.25 -4.59
C THR A 11 -11.15 -7.00 -3.47
N ASP A 12 -10.63 -8.15 -3.06
CA ASP A 12 -11.23 -9.02 -2.04
C ASP A 12 -10.61 -8.84 -0.64
N HIS A 13 -9.81 -7.79 -0.42
CA HIS A 13 -9.11 -7.59 0.85
C HIS A 13 -10.09 -7.36 2.02
N PRO A 14 -9.87 -7.91 3.23
CA PRO A 14 -10.79 -7.74 4.36
C PRO A 14 -11.13 -6.27 4.69
N LEU A 15 -10.14 -5.37 4.60
CA LEU A 15 -10.32 -3.93 4.82
C LEU A 15 -11.26 -3.25 3.80
N MET A 16 -11.61 -3.91 2.69
CA MET A 16 -12.63 -3.39 1.78
C MET A 16 -14.02 -3.34 2.43
N GLN A 17 -14.29 -4.20 3.42
CA GLN A 17 -15.55 -4.23 4.16
C GLN A 17 -15.57 -3.29 5.37
N ALA A 18 -14.42 -2.72 5.75
CA ALA A 18 -14.36 -1.78 6.85
C ALA A 18 -15.03 -0.45 6.46
N GLU A 19 -15.87 0.10 7.35
CA GLU A 19 -16.47 1.42 7.17
C GLU A 19 -15.38 2.51 7.14
N GLN A 20 -14.44 2.40 8.07
CA GLN A 20 -13.26 3.24 8.17
C GLN A 20 -12.03 2.38 8.41
N ILE A 21 -10.90 2.78 7.81
CA ILE A 21 -9.62 2.09 7.94
C ILE A 21 -8.72 3.00 8.78
N SER A 22 -8.20 2.48 9.88
CA SER A 22 -7.15 3.16 10.66
C SER A 22 -5.77 2.67 10.25
N LEU A 23 -4.74 3.42 10.59
CA LEU A 23 -3.35 2.99 10.38
C LEU A 23 -3.00 1.69 11.14
N LYS A 24 -3.66 1.42 12.28
CA LYS A 24 -3.50 0.18 13.05
C LYS A 24 -4.14 -1.03 12.35
N ASP A 25 -5.25 -0.82 11.65
CA ASP A 25 -5.86 -1.89 10.85
C ASP A 25 -4.93 -2.27 9.69
N ILE A 26 -4.22 -1.30 9.11
CA ILE A 26 -3.21 -1.52 8.06
C ILE A 26 -1.99 -2.26 8.63
N GLU A 27 -1.51 -1.90 9.82
CA GLU A 27 -0.37 -2.56 10.49
C GLU A 27 -0.53 -4.08 10.61
N ALA A 28 -1.76 -4.56 10.76
CA ALA A 28 -2.08 -5.97 10.93
C ALA A 28 -1.87 -6.83 9.67
N PHE A 29 -1.54 -6.23 8.51
CA PHE A 29 -1.35 -6.93 7.25
C PHE A 29 0.09 -6.81 6.73
N PRO A 30 0.57 -7.80 5.97
CA PRO A 30 1.90 -7.75 5.36
C PRO A 30 2.09 -6.52 4.48
N TYR A 31 3.13 -5.75 4.75
CA TYR A 31 3.45 -4.52 4.03
C TYR A 31 4.39 -4.79 2.86
N LEU A 32 4.02 -4.28 1.69
CA LEU A 32 4.81 -4.31 0.47
C LEU A 32 5.56 -2.97 0.37
N MET A 33 6.88 -3.03 0.56
CA MET A 33 7.75 -1.86 0.61
C MET A 33 8.21 -1.44 -0.79
N PRO A 34 7.76 -0.28 -1.31
CA PRO A 34 8.31 0.29 -2.53
C PRO A 34 9.69 0.87 -2.27
N THR A 35 10.67 0.53 -3.11
CA THR A 35 12.06 1.04 -3.02
C THR A 35 12.46 1.92 -4.20
N VAL A 36 11.51 2.33 -5.04
CA VAL A 36 11.73 3.26 -6.17
C VAL A 36 11.98 4.67 -5.66
N ASP A 37 12.94 5.40 -6.25
CA ASP A 37 13.25 6.82 -5.99
C ASP A 37 13.27 7.19 -4.49
N GLU A 38 14.08 6.50 -3.67
CA GLU A 38 14.18 6.71 -2.21
C GLU A 38 12.89 6.39 -1.41
N GLY A 39 11.94 5.68 -2.03
CA GLY A 39 10.64 5.34 -1.46
C GLY A 39 10.72 4.57 -0.12
N GLU A 40 11.79 3.81 0.10
CA GLU A 40 12.01 3.09 1.36
C GLU A 40 12.27 4.06 2.52
N GLU A 41 13.07 5.11 2.31
CA GLU A 41 13.34 6.11 3.36
C GLU A 41 12.08 6.93 3.67
N SER A 42 11.33 7.35 2.64
CA SER A 42 10.08 8.09 2.82
C SER A 42 9.03 7.27 3.57
N THR A 43 8.90 6.00 3.22
CA THR A 43 7.93 5.09 3.81
C THR A 43 8.33 4.70 5.23
N THR A 44 9.62 4.40 5.44
CA THR A 44 10.17 4.11 6.78
C THR A 44 9.98 5.30 7.72
N ARG A 45 10.27 6.52 7.26
CA ARG A 45 10.04 7.74 8.03
C ARG A 45 8.56 7.91 8.39
N TYR A 46 7.66 7.70 7.44
CA TYR A 46 6.22 7.78 7.67
C TYR A 46 5.75 6.80 8.76
N TRP A 47 6.20 5.55 8.71
CA TRP A 47 5.89 4.55 9.73
C TRP A 47 6.50 4.89 11.10
N GLN A 48 7.76 5.35 11.12
CA GLN A 48 8.44 5.80 12.34
C GLN A 48 7.73 6.99 13.00
N GLU A 49 7.35 8.02 12.22
CA GLU A 49 6.58 9.17 12.70
C GLU A 49 5.22 8.75 13.26
N SER A 50 4.66 7.65 12.77
CA SER A 50 3.39 7.08 13.23
C SER A 50 3.53 6.15 14.44
N GLY A 51 4.75 5.83 14.89
CA GLY A 51 5.03 4.94 16.02
C GLY A 51 4.68 3.46 15.77
N ILE A 52 4.46 3.07 14.52
CA ILE A 52 3.95 1.74 14.13
C ILE A 52 5.05 0.93 13.45
N LYS A 53 5.09 -0.39 13.72
CA LYS A 53 6.04 -1.32 13.08
C LYS A 53 5.28 -2.30 12.19
N THR A 54 5.45 -2.17 10.89
CA THR A 54 4.86 -3.11 9.93
C THR A 54 5.76 -4.31 9.68
N GLU A 55 5.16 -5.47 9.44
CA GLU A 55 5.86 -6.62 8.88
C GLU A 55 6.10 -6.39 7.38
N ILE A 56 7.36 -6.27 6.96
CA ILE A 56 7.71 -6.10 5.55
C ILE A 56 7.85 -7.48 4.91
N ALA A 57 6.85 -7.90 4.14
CA ALA A 57 6.87 -9.19 3.44
C ALA A 57 7.70 -9.15 2.15
N PHE A 58 7.67 -8.04 1.41
CA PHE A 58 8.42 -7.87 0.16
C PHE A 58 8.96 -6.45 -0.01
N ARG A 59 10.10 -6.33 -0.68
CA ARG A 59 10.67 -5.07 -1.19
C ARG A 59 10.73 -5.12 -2.70
N THR A 60 10.32 -4.04 -3.37
CA THR A 60 10.42 -3.95 -4.83
C THR A 60 10.66 -2.52 -5.30
N GLY A 61 11.60 -2.36 -6.24
CA GLY A 61 11.84 -1.10 -6.95
C GLY A 61 10.96 -0.91 -8.18
N SER A 62 10.11 -1.89 -8.52
CA SER A 62 9.22 -1.82 -9.68
C SER A 62 7.79 -1.54 -9.24
N MET A 63 7.24 -0.41 -9.71
CA MET A 63 5.84 -0.05 -9.50
C MET A 63 4.88 -1.07 -10.13
N GLU A 64 5.24 -1.66 -11.27
CA GLU A 64 4.41 -2.69 -11.91
C GLU A 64 4.37 -3.98 -11.10
N ALA A 65 5.53 -4.43 -10.60
CA ALA A 65 5.60 -5.58 -9.70
C ALA A 65 4.81 -5.32 -8.40
N LEU A 66 4.90 -4.11 -7.84
CA LEU A 66 4.13 -3.73 -6.66
C LEU A 66 2.62 -3.84 -6.91
N ARG A 67 2.12 -3.32 -8.04
CA ARG A 67 0.69 -3.42 -8.39
C ARG A 67 0.25 -4.87 -8.56
N GLY A 68 1.07 -5.71 -9.22
CA GLY A 68 0.81 -7.14 -9.33
C GLY A 68 0.69 -7.80 -7.96
N LEU A 69 1.64 -7.55 -7.05
CA LEU A 69 1.64 -8.11 -5.70
C LEU A 69 0.40 -7.69 -4.90
N VAL A 70 0.04 -6.40 -4.93
CA VAL A 70 -1.17 -5.89 -4.26
C VAL A 70 -2.43 -6.52 -4.87
N ALA A 71 -2.56 -6.51 -6.21
CA ALA A 71 -3.76 -7.02 -6.89
C ALA A 71 -3.98 -8.53 -6.65
N ASN A 72 -2.90 -9.27 -6.41
CA ASN A 72 -2.94 -10.69 -6.03
C ASN A 72 -3.20 -10.93 -4.54
N GLY A 73 -3.19 -9.89 -3.70
CA GLY A 73 -3.41 -10.02 -2.26
C GLY A 73 -2.20 -10.50 -1.46
N PHE A 74 -0.97 -10.38 -1.98
CA PHE A 74 0.25 -10.73 -1.24
C PHE A 74 0.58 -9.75 -0.10
N GLY A 75 -0.08 -8.59 -0.08
CA GLY A 75 0.08 -7.58 0.94
C GLY A 75 -0.49 -6.24 0.48
N ILE A 76 -0.20 -5.21 1.25
CA ILE A 76 -0.74 -3.87 1.04
C ILE A 76 0.38 -2.84 0.97
N THR A 77 0.11 -1.67 0.40
CA THR A 77 1.06 -0.55 0.40
C THR A 77 0.35 0.78 0.61
N ILE A 78 1.05 1.79 1.11
CA ILE A 78 0.53 3.17 1.20
C ILE A 78 1.32 4.05 0.24
N LEU A 79 0.63 4.58 -0.77
CA LEU A 79 1.24 5.46 -1.77
C LEU A 79 0.33 6.63 -2.12
N SER A 80 0.91 7.61 -2.81
CA SER A 80 0.22 8.77 -3.36
C SER A 80 -0.85 8.36 -4.38
N GLU A 81 -2.02 9.01 -4.35
CA GLU A 81 -3.06 8.83 -5.37
C GLU A 81 -2.56 9.09 -6.80
N MET A 82 -1.56 9.96 -6.99
CA MET A 82 -1.02 10.31 -8.31
C MET A 82 -0.43 9.11 -9.06
N VAL A 83 0.16 8.14 -8.34
CA VAL A 83 0.80 6.97 -8.93
C VAL A 83 -0.13 5.75 -9.00
N PHE A 84 -1.36 5.88 -8.50
CA PHE A 84 -2.33 4.78 -8.50
C PHE A 84 -2.86 4.49 -9.91
N ARG A 85 -2.99 3.20 -10.21
CA ARG A 85 -3.69 2.66 -11.37
C ARG A 85 -4.49 1.45 -10.91
N SER A 86 -5.72 1.32 -11.38
CA SER A 86 -6.65 0.29 -10.90
C SER A 86 -6.35 -1.12 -11.41
N TRP A 87 -5.42 -1.26 -12.36
CA TRP A 87 -5.10 -2.52 -13.01
C TRP A 87 -3.59 -2.77 -12.96
N SER A 88 -3.21 -4.01 -12.68
CA SER A 88 -1.85 -4.51 -12.89
C SER A 88 -1.65 -4.89 -14.37
N LEU A 89 -0.39 -5.13 -14.79
CA LEU A 89 -0.08 -5.55 -16.17
C LEU A 89 -0.74 -6.88 -16.55
N GLU A 90 -0.95 -7.74 -15.56
CA GLU A 90 -1.62 -9.04 -15.70
C GLU A 90 -3.15 -8.93 -15.78
N GLY A 91 -3.70 -7.71 -15.82
CA GLY A 91 -5.15 -7.48 -15.90
C GLY A 91 -5.90 -7.76 -14.60
N ARG A 92 -5.20 -7.77 -13.45
CA ARG A 92 -5.86 -7.89 -12.14
C ARG A 92 -6.18 -6.52 -11.56
N ARG A 93 -7.32 -6.44 -10.87
CA ARG A 93 -7.81 -5.19 -10.29
C ARG A 93 -7.31 -5.03 -8.86
N LEU A 94 -6.85 -3.82 -8.54
CA LEU A 94 -6.56 -3.37 -7.19
C LEU A 94 -7.39 -2.13 -6.88
N GLU A 95 -7.68 -1.95 -5.60
CA GLU A 95 -8.50 -0.87 -5.07
C GLU A 95 -7.64 0.08 -4.22
N ARG A 96 -8.17 1.28 -3.98
CA ARG A 96 -7.57 2.25 -3.05
C ARG A 96 -8.61 2.72 -2.05
N ARG A 97 -8.21 2.88 -0.80
CA ARG A 97 -9.06 3.43 0.25
C ARG A 97 -8.33 4.53 1.02
N PRO A 98 -9.04 5.61 1.42
CA PRO A 98 -8.51 6.51 2.43
C PRO A 98 -8.45 5.79 3.79
N PHE A 99 -7.59 6.29 4.67
CA PHE A 99 -7.50 5.86 6.05
C PHE A 99 -7.41 7.10 6.96
N VAL A 100 -7.73 6.90 8.24
CA VAL A 100 -7.67 7.93 9.31
C VAL A 100 -6.51 7.70 10.26
#